data_AF-A0A6C0BF88-F1
#
_entry.id   AF-A0A6C0BF88-F1
#
_cell.length_a   1.000
_cell.length_b   1.000
_cell.length_c   1.000
_cell.angle_alpha   90.00
_cell.angle_beta   90.00
_cell.angle_gamma   90.00
#
_symmetry.space_group_name_H-M   'P 1'
#
loop_
_entity.id
_entity.type
_entity.pdbx_description
1 polymer ?
#
loop_
_entity_poly.entity_id
_entity_poly.type
_entity_poly.pdbx_seq_one_letter_code
_entity_poly.pdbx_strand_id
1 'polypeptide(L)'
;MALYLSTVDDAYGPILTSHWEKKENPQHYDDLTSQYVNPRPQRHILGIVGGNEVSLIKGNMVDLESDLRGINIPNTFAPWRQYQPPQQKKDIVRDNTKISLTIDIQKAHLPAYQMMGYPAVVAPYPIVNEVCVKPEKY
;
A
#
# COMPACT_ATOMS: atom_id res chain seq x y z
N MET A 1 26.74 36.07 -14.65
CA MET A 1 25.95 34.83 -14.80
C MET A 1 25.34 34.55 -13.43
N ALA A 2 24.03 34.75 -13.27
CA ALA A 2 23.35 34.47 -12.00
C ALA A 2 23.06 32.97 -11.91
N LEU A 3 23.55 32.32 -10.87
CA LEU A 3 23.24 30.91 -10.60
C LEU A 3 21.83 30.85 -10.01
N TYR A 4 20.88 30.31 -10.77
CA TYR A 4 19.54 30.04 -10.31
C TYR A 4 19.52 28.66 -9.64
N LEU A 5 19.43 28.65 -8.31
CA LEU A 5 19.29 27.43 -7.51
C LEU A 5 17.81 27.00 -7.60
N SER A 6 17.53 26.12 -8.56
CA SER A 6 16.14 25.68 -8.85
C SER A 6 15.61 24.61 -7.92
N THR A 7 16.49 23.94 -7.16
CA THR A 7 16.15 22.87 -6.22
C THR A 7 16.66 23.23 -4.83
N VAL A 8 15.97 22.75 -3.79
CA VAL A 8 16.33 23.02 -2.38
C VAL A 8 17.70 22.41 -2.06
N ASP A 9 18.02 21.25 -2.63
CA ASP A 9 19.32 20.57 -2.44
C ASP A 9 20.50 21.37 -3.00
N ASP A 10 20.31 22.10 -4.12
CA ASP A 10 21.35 22.96 -4.67
C ASP A 10 21.63 24.17 -3.77
N ALA A 11 20.62 24.64 -3.03
CA ALA A 11 20.74 25.79 -2.14
C ALA A 11 21.32 25.46 -0.76
N TYR A 12 21.08 24.25 -0.26
CA TYR A 12 21.41 23.87 1.12
C TYR A 12 22.35 22.66 1.23
N GLY A 13 22.75 22.05 0.11
CA GLY A 13 23.52 20.81 0.08
C GLY A 13 22.65 19.56 0.27
N PRO A 14 23.24 18.35 0.18
CA PRO A 14 22.49 17.12 0.38
C PRO A 14 21.89 17.08 1.79
N ILE A 15 20.58 16.88 1.90
CA ILE A 15 19.88 16.75 3.18
C ILE A 15 20.49 15.56 3.94
N LEU A 16 21.21 15.86 5.03
CA LEU A 16 21.92 14.88 5.83
C LEU A 16 20.92 14.15 6.72
N THR A 17 20.42 12.99 6.28
CA THR A 17 19.41 12.12 6.95
C THR A 17 19.76 11.63 8.37
N SER A 18 20.78 12.18 8.99
CA SER A 18 21.31 11.85 10.32
C SER A 18 20.52 12.47 11.47
N HIS A 19 20.49 11.76 12.60
CA HIS A 19 19.61 12.01 13.78
C HIS A 19 19.65 13.42 14.40
N TRP A 20 20.69 14.22 14.15
CA TRP A 20 20.89 15.53 14.77
C TRP A 20 20.10 16.65 14.07
N GLU A 21 19.68 16.44 12.82
CA GLU A 21 18.83 17.38 12.07
C GLU A 21 17.43 17.54 12.69
N LYS A 22 16.96 16.53 13.44
CA LYS A 22 15.67 16.56 14.18
C LYS A 22 15.56 17.74 15.15
N LYS A 23 16.68 18.17 15.73
CA LYS A 23 16.69 19.20 16.77
C LYS A 23 16.73 20.62 16.20
N GLU A 24 17.31 20.80 15.01
CA GLU A 24 17.55 22.11 14.42
C GLU A 24 16.62 22.44 13.24
N ASN A 25 15.98 21.44 12.62
CA ASN A 25 15.04 21.67 11.53
C ASN A 25 13.60 21.85 12.08
N PRO A 26 13.03 23.08 12.06
CA PRO A 26 11.66 23.34 12.52
C PRO A 26 10.57 22.71 11.62
N GLN A 27 10.94 22.15 10.46
CA GLN A 27 10.05 21.38 9.58
C GLN A 27 10.16 19.87 9.82
N HIS A 28 10.98 19.41 10.77
CA HIS A 28 11.11 17.99 11.08
C HIS A 28 9.90 17.50 11.86
N TYR A 29 9.14 16.57 11.26
CA TYR A 29 8.01 15.92 11.92
C TYR A 29 8.50 14.72 12.76
N ASP A 30 8.02 14.61 13.99
CA ASP A 30 8.21 13.42 14.81
C ASP A 30 7.30 12.29 14.32
N ASP A 31 7.82 11.49 13.40
CA ASP A 31 7.11 10.29 12.94
C ASP A 31 7.15 9.21 14.02
N LEU A 32 5.98 8.82 14.50
CA LEU A 32 5.84 7.69 15.42
C LEU A 32 6.16 6.39 14.68
N THR A 33 6.89 5.47 15.33
CA THR A 33 7.21 4.15 14.76
C THR A 33 5.97 3.35 14.35
N SER A 34 4.83 3.59 15.01
CA SER A 34 3.53 3.00 14.67
C SER A 34 2.96 3.45 13.32
N GLN A 35 3.45 4.54 12.74
CA GLN A 35 3.02 5.06 11.45
C GLN A 35 3.77 4.43 10.27
N TYR A 36 4.88 3.75 10.54
CA TYR A 36 5.69 3.12 9.51
C TYR A 36 5.04 1.82 9.04
N VAL A 37 4.82 1.74 7.73
CA VAL A 37 4.33 0.53 7.06
C VAL A 37 5.53 -0.25 6.51
N ASN A 38 5.43 -1.58 6.49
CA ASN A 38 6.44 -2.42 5.85
C ASN A 38 6.59 -2.02 4.36
N PRO A 39 7.81 -1.77 3.85
CA PRO A 39 8.06 -1.45 2.44
C PRO A 39 7.50 -2.48 1.46
N ARG A 40 7.29 -3.72 1.90
CA ARG A 40 6.65 -4.80 1.14
C ARG A 40 5.42 -5.29 1.91
N PRO A 41 4.28 -4.59 1.82
CA PRO A 41 3.07 -5.02 2.51
C PRO A 41 2.53 -6.30 1.86
N GLN A 42 2.08 -7.24 2.69
CA GLN A 42 1.56 -8.54 2.26
C GLN A 42 0.27 -8.86 3.04
N ARG A 43 -0.50 -9.82 2.51
CA ARG A 43 -1.78 -10.29 3.09
C ARG A 43 -1.62 -11.58 3.84
N HIS A 44 -2.33 -11.74 4.94
CA HIS A 44 -2.32 -13.01 5.66
C HIS A 44 -3.09 -14.07 4.86
N ILE A 45 -2.56 -15.29 4.79
CA ILE A 45 -3.21 -16.40 4.08
C ILE A 45 -4.49 -16.87 4.79
N LEU A 46 -4.56 -16.72 6.11
CA LEU A 46 -5.65 -17.25 6.95
C LEU A 46 -6.79 -16.26 7.22
N GLY A 47 -6.80 -15.07 6.61
CA GLY A 47 -7.93 -14.16 6.78
C GLY A 47 -7.92 -13.46 8.14
N ILE A 48 -7.26 -12.31 8.27
CA ILE A 48 -7.52 -11.36 9.34
C ILE A 48 -8.50 -10.30 8.83
N VAL A 49 -9.62 -10.13 9.52
CA VAL A 49 -10.58 -9.07 9.20
C VAL A 49 -9.96 -7.70 9.52
N GLY A 50 -9.32 -7.07 8.53
CA GLY A 50 -8.80 -5.72 8.61
C GLY A 50 -7.41 -5.52 7.99
N GLY A 51 -6.97 -4.26 7.95
CA GLY A 51 -5.64 -3.88 7.46
C GLY A 51 -5.41 -4.24 5.99
N ASN A 52 -4.22 -4.78 5.70
CA ASN A 52 -3.75 -5.13 4.36
C ASN A 52 -4.62 -6.18 3.63
N GLU A 53 -5.57 -6.83 4.31
CA GLU A 53 -6.49 -7.77 3.65
C GLU A 53 -7.55 -7.12 2.78
N VAL A 54 -7.93 -5.88 3.09
CA VAL A 54 -8.79 -5.10 2.21
C VAL A 54 -7.95 -4.66 1.02
N SER A 55 -8.44 -4.91 -0.20
CA SER A 55 -7.72 -4.47 -1.40
C SER A 55 -7.49 -2.97 -1.36
N LEU A 56 -6.23 -2.57 -1.45
CA LEU A 56 -5.86 -1.18 -1.61
C LEU A 56 -6.15 -0.76 -3.06
N ILE A 57 -6.21 0.55 -3.30
CA ILE A 57 -6.23 1.04 -4.67
C ILE A 57 -4.86 0.90 -5.32
N LYS A 58 -4.86 0.77 -6.64
CA LYS A 58 -3.63 0.71 -7.44
C LYS A 58 -2.95 2.07 -7.59
N GLY A 59 -3.73 3.15 -7.59
CA GLY A 59 -3.24 4.53 -7.55
C GLY A 59 -2.74 4.95 -6.17
N ASN A 60 -2.46 6.25 -6.03
CA ASN A 60 -2.04 6.83 -4.76
C ASN A 60 -3.23 6.97 -3.78
N MET A 61 -3.11 6.36 -2.60
CA MET A 61 -4.15 6.41 -1.56
C MET A 61 -4.45 7.83 -1.08
N VAL A 62 -3.42 8.67 -0.96
CA VAL A 62 -3.57 10.06 -0.50
C VAL A 62 -4.42 10.88 -1.47
N ASP A 63 -4.23 10.66 -2.78
CA ASP A 63 -4.98 11.38 -3.81
C ASP A 63 -6.44 10.94 -3.84
N LEU A 64 -6.70 9.64 -3.63
CA LEU A 64 -8.06 9.13 -3.50
C LEU A 64 -8.76 9.71 -2.28
N GLU A 65 -8.12 9.70 -1.11
CA GLU A 65 -8.72 10.27 0.11
C GLU A 65 -8.98 11.77 -0.03
N SER A 66 -8.05 12.50 -0.66
CA SER A 66 -8.22 13.92 -0.97
C SER A 66 -9.38 14.18 -1.92
N ASP A 67 -9.57 13.33 -2.94
CA ASP A 67 -10.73 13.43 -3.85
C ASP A 67 -12.05 13.08 -3.15
N LEU A 68 -12.07 12.03 -2.33
CA LEU A 68 -13.25 11.63 -1.55
C LEU A 68 -13.66 12.69 -0.52
N ARG A 69 -12.69 13.43 0.03
CA ARG A 69 -12.92 14.59 0.90
C ARG A 69 -13.30 15.86 0.12
N GLY A 70 -13.28 15.82 -1.21
CA GLY A 70 -13.62 16.94 -2.08
C GLY A 70 -12.58 18.07 -2.09
N ILE A 71 -11.37 17.84 -1.57
CA ILE A 71 -10.32 18.87 -1.48
C ILE A 71 -9.78 19.23 -2.88
N ASN A 72 -9.73 18.25 -3.78
CA ASN A 72 -9.23 18.41 -5.15
C ASN A 72 -10.21 19.14 -6.08
N ILE A 73 -11.41 19.50 -5.58
CA ILE A 73 -12.49 20.10 -6.38
C ILE A 73 -12.49 21.63 -6.16
N PRO A 74 -12.51 22.45 -7.23
CA PRO A 74 -12.52 23.89 -7.08
C PRO A 74 -13.85 24.37 -6.48
N ASN A 75 -13.77 25.20 -5.44
CA ASN A 75 -14.94 25.86 -4.88
C ASN A 75 -15.45 26.95 -5.83
N THR A 76 -16.40 26.60 -6.70
CA THR A 76 -16.97 27.49 -7.71
C THR A 76 -18.47 27.28 -7.86
N PHE A 77 -19.17 28.33 -8.29
CA PHE A 77 -20.61 28.27 -8.59
C PHE A 77 -20.92 27.64 -9.96
N ALA A 78 -19.91 27.36 -10.78
CA ALA A 78 -20.10 26.76 -12.10
C ALA A 78 -20.43 25.25 -11.95
N PRO A 79 -21.65 24.78 -12.32
CA PRO A 79 -22.07 23.40 -12.05
C PRO A 79 -21.16 22.34 -12.71
N TRP A 80 -20.61 22.65 -13.89
CA TRP A 80 -19.71 21.75 -14.62
C TRP A 80 -18.33 21.60 -13.98
N ARG A 81 -17.95 22.49 -13.04
CA ARG A 81 -16.69 22.40 -12.26
C ARG A 81 -16.88 21.80 -10.87
N GLN A 82 -18.12 21.59 -10.45
CA GLN A 82 -18.44 20.90 -9.21
C GLN A 82 -18.22 19.39 -9.38
N TYR A 83 -18.36 18.64 -8.28
CA TYR A 83 -18.25 17.18 -8.32
C TYR A 83 -19.14 16.60 -9.42
N GLN A 84 -18.51 15.93 -10.38
CA GLN A 84 -19.18 15.09 -11.36
C GLN A 84 -18.87 13.63 -11.02
N PRO A 85 -19.88 12.74 -11.05
CA PRO A 85 -19.64 11.32 -10.87
C PRO A 85 -18.74 10.81 -12.01
N PRO A 86 -17.75 9.96 -11.72
CA PRO A 86 -16.86 9.44 -12.74
C PRO A 86 -17.66 8.61 -13.75
N GLN A 87 -17.44 8.87 -15.05
CA GLN A 87 -18.11 8.14 -16.12
C GLN A 87 -17.58 6.70 -16.26
N GLN A 88 -16.31 6.48 -15.91
CA GLN A 88 -15.67 5.17 -15.95
C GLN A 88 -15.45 4.64 -14.54
N LYS A 89 -15.56 3.32 -14.39
CA LYS A 89 -15.38 2.64 -13.08
C LYS A 89 -13.91 2.43 -12.70
N LYS A 90 -12.98 2.68 -13.62
CA LYS A 90 -11.56 2.37 -13.44
C LYS A 90 -10.81 3.55 -12.82
N ASP A 91 -11.00 4.74 -13.39
CA ASP A 91 -10.16 5.89 -13.09
C ASP A 91 -11.03 7.12 -12.79
N ILE A 92 -10.60 7.92 -11.81
CA ILE A 92 -11.11 9.27 -11.59
C ILE A 92 -10.17 10.23 -12.30
N VAL A 93 -10.71 10.99 -13.26
CA VAL A 93 -9.98 12.05 -13.96
C VAL A 93 -10.53 13.39 -13.49
N ARG A 94 -9.67 14.21 -12.91
CA ARG A 94 -9.95 15.60 -12.52
C ARG A 94 -9.05 16.52 -13.32
N ASP A 95 -9.63 17.19 -14.29
CA ASP A 95 -8.92 18.17 -15.10
C ASP A 95 -9.40 19.58 -14.75
N ASN A 96 -8.56 20.34 -14.06
CA ASN A 96 -8.82 21.68 -13.59
C ASN A 96 -7.66 22.61 -13.98
N THR A 97 -7.90 23.91 -14.01
CA THR A 97 -6.92 24.91 -14.46
C THR A 97 -5.62 24.91 -13.66
N LYS A 98 -5.64 24.43 -12.42
CA LYS A 98 -4.46 24.35 -11.53
C LYS A 98 -3.87 22.94 -11.43
N ILE A 99 -4.68 21.91 -11.68
CA ILE A 99 -4.38 20.54 -11.28
C ILE A 99 -5.00 19.61 -12.32
N SER A 100 -4.17 18.76 -12.92
CA SER A 100 -4.61 17.62 -13.74
C SER A 100 -4.22 16.35 -13.00
N LEU A 101 -5.21 15.62 -12.49
CA LEU A 101 -5.03 14.41 -11.68
C LEU A 101 -5.80 13.24 -12.29
N THR A 102 -5.12 12.12 -12.42
CA THR A 102 -5.70 10.84 -12.85
C THR A 102 -5.42 9.79 -11.77
N ILE A 103 -6.47 9.29 -11.13
CA ILE A 103 -6.39 8.36 -10.02
C ILE A 103 -6.93 7.00 -10.49
N ASP A 104 -6.08 5.97 -10.53
CA ASP A 104 -6.49 4.58 -10.79
C ASP A 104 -7.13 3.98 -9.53
N ILE A 105 -8.43 3.69 -9.60
CA ILE A 105 -9.27 3.21 -8.49
C ILE A 105 -9.38 1.68 -8.52
N GLN A 106 -8.68 1.00 -9.44
CA GLN A 106 -8.70 -0.46 -9.48
C GLN A 106 -8.16 -1.04 -8.18
N LYS A 107 -8.82 -2.09 -7.70
CA LYS A 107 -8.41 -2.83 -6.50
C LYS A 107 -7.13 -3.60 -6.80
N ALA A 108 -6.06 -3.29 -6.09
CA ALA A 108 -4.82 -4.03 -6.06
C ALA A 108 -4.79 -4.94 -4.83
N HIS A 109 -4.80 -6.25 -5.08
CA HIS A 109 -4.63 -7.24 -4.02
C HIS A 109 -3.14 -7.48 -3.77
N LEU A 110 -2.71 -7.31 -2.52
CA LEU A 110 -1.35 -7.66 -2.11
C LEU A 110 -1.15 -9.20 -2.12
N PRO A 111 0.08 -9.69 -2.31
CA PRO A 111 0.37 -11.13 -2.30
C PRO A 111 0.11 -11.72 -0.90
N ALA A 112 -0.38 -12.95 -0.87
CA ALA A 112 -0.60 -13.68 0.38
C ALA A 112 0.72 -14.25 0.93
N TYR A 113 0.87 -14.23 2.25
CA TYR A 113 1.98 -14.85 2.98
C TYR A 113 1.47 -15.54 4.26
N GLN A 114 2.22 -16.56 4.67
CA GLN A 114 1.95 -17.28 5.89
C GLN A 114 2.76 -16.68 7.04
N MET A 115 2.12 -15.85 7.86
CA MET A 115 2.74 -15.27 9.06
C MET A 115 2.90 -16.29 10.19
N MET A 116 1.94 -17.22 10.32
CA MET A 116 1.90 -18.22 11.38
C MET A 116 2.61 -19.50 10.91
N GLY A 117 3.73 -19.84 11.53
CA GLY A 117 4.36 -21.14 11.34
C GLY A 117 3.53 -22.23 12.01
N TYR A 118 3.13 -23.26 11.25
CA TYR A 118 2.55 -24.46 11.86
C TYR A 118 3.66 -25.29 12.50
N PRO A 119 3.41 -25.90 13.68
CA PRO A 119 4.36 -26.85 14.23
C PRO A 119 4.54 -28.02 13.26
N ALA A 120 5.73 -28.61 13.26
CA ALA A 120 5.97 -29.84 12.50
C ALA A 120 5.02 -30.93 13.01
N VAL A 121 4.12 -31.40 12.16
CA VAL A 121 3.28 -32.56 12.46
C VAL A 121 4.07 -33.80 12.07
N VAL A 122 4.21 -34.75 12.99
CA VAL A 122 4.83 -36.04 12.67
C VAL A 122 3.98 -36.75 11.62
N ALA A 123 4.63 -37.32 10.60
CA ALA A 123 3.94 -38.13 9.61
C ALA A 123 3.24 -39.32 10.30
N PRO A 124 2.06 -39.75 9.82
CA PRO A 124 1.41 -40.94 10.35
C PRO A 124 2.32 -42.17 10.17
N TYR A 125 2.15 -43.17 11.02
CA TYR A 125 2.83 -44.44 10.86
C TYR A 125 2.57 -45.01 9.45
N PRO A 126 3.57 -45.66 8.83
CA PRO A 126 3.40 -46.25 7.51
C PRO A 126 2.24 -47.25 7.55
N ILE A 127 1.43 -47.26 6.50
CA ILE A 127 0.36 -48.24 6.34
C ILE A 127 1.00 -49.63 6.28
N VAL A 128 0.74 -50.45 7.30
CA VAL A 128 1.15 -51.86 7.31
C VAL A 128 0.07 -52.64 6.57
N ASN A 129 0.44 -53.22 5.44
CA ASN A 129 -0.45 -54.12 4.70
C ASN A 129 -0.40 -55.50 5.36
N GLU A 130 -1.27 -55.73 6.35
CA GLU A 130 -1.47 -57.05 6.96
C GLU A 130 -2.28 -57.95 6.00
N VAL A 131 -1.64 -58.41 4.93
CA VAL A 131 -2.21 -59.47 4.10
C VAL A 131 -1.97 -60.80 4.79
N CYS A 132 -3.02 -61.59 5.01
CA CYS A 132 -2.86 -63.01 5.33
C CYS A 132 -2.16 -63.72 4.16
N VAL A 133 -0.84 -63.84 4.20
CA VAL A 133 -0.10 -64.69 3.26
C VAL A 133 -0.36 -66.13 3.67
N LYS A 134 -1.05 -66.88 2.81
CA LYS A 134 -1.30 -68.30 3.02
C LYS A 134 0.06 -69.04 2.96
N PRO A 135 0.50 -69.72 4.04
CA PRO A 135 1.85 -70.29 4.12
C PRO A 135 2.08 -71.55 3.26
N GLU A 136 1.04 -72.07 2.59
CA GLU A 136 1.02 -73.42 2.00
C GLU A 136 1.54 -73.51 0.54
N LYS A 137 2.58 -72.78 0.16
CA LYS A 137 3.15 -72.97 -1.19
C LYS A 137 4.68 -72.88 -1.24
N TYR A 138 5.33 -73.84 -0.61
CA TYR A 138 6.64 -74.37 -1.00
C TYR A 138 6.61 -75.88 -0.94
#